data_AF-A0A5D4ULP9-F1
#
_entry.id   AF-A0A5D4ULP9-F1
#
_cell.length_a   1.000
_cell.length_b   1.000
_cell.length_c   1.000
_cell.angle_alpha   90.00
_cell.angle_beta   90.00
_cell.angle_gamma   90.00
#
_symmetry.space_group_name_H-M   'P 1'
#
loop_
_entity.id
_entity.type
_entity.pdbx_description
1 polymer ?
#
loop_
_entity_poly.entity_id
_entity_poly.type
_entity_poly.pdbx_seq_one_letter_code
_entity_poly.pdbx_strand_id
1 'polypeptide(L)'
;MVSHFFDYGTKEGKRLVSLFRREIFEEVSKSNLYGMIFTYVWAFDMQEDWDYVNEVSRLFESRGGMVYFVELEAEVEERLERNKSSNRLEHKPSKRDIEWSEGDLKKSMETYRLNSLEGEIKYSNYIKINNTNLSAQEVAKIIKGKFLL
;
A
#
# COMPACT_ATOMS: atom_id res chain seq x y z
N MET A 1 1.89 4.44 16.14
CA MET A 1 1.50 5.73 16.75
C MET A 1 0.07 5.68 17.29
N VAL A 2 -0.97 5.57 16.46
CA VAL A 2 -2.37 5.41 16.97
C VAL A 2 -2.57 4.07 17.70
N SER A 3 -1.95 3.01 17.19
CA SER A 3 -2.04 1.64 17.71
C SER A 3 -1.55 1.45 19.15
N HIS A 4 -0.87 2.44 19.75
CA HIS A 4 -0.49 2.39 21.18
C HIS A 4 -1.65 2.72 22.11
N PHE A 5 -2.72 3.35 21.59
CA PHE A 5 -3.87 3.80 22.36
C PHE A 5 -5.16 3.12 21.94
N PHE A 6 -5.34 2.88 20.64
CA PHE A 6 -6.55 2.27 20.09
C PHE A 6 -6.17 1.17 19.11
N ASP A 7 -6.81 0.01 19.25
CA ASP A 7 -6.65 -1.07 18.29
C ASP A 7 -7.21 -0.65 16.91
N TYR A 8 -6.57 -1.11 15.85
CA TYR A 8 -6.89 -0.78 14.46
C TYR A 8 -8.32 -1.20 14.07
N GLY A 9 -8.86 -2.24 14.72
CA GLY A 9 -10.24 -2.70 14.50
C GLY A 9 -11.31 -1.72 15.00
N THR A 10 -10.98 -0.86 15.97
CA THR A 10 -11.94 0.02 16.66
C THR A 10 -12.36 1.22 15.82
N LYS A 11 -13.54 1.78 16.12
CA LYS A 11 -14.04 3.00 15.46
C LYS A 11 -13.09 4.18 15.67
N GLU A 12 -12.58 4.33 16.90
CA GLU A 12 -11.67 5.39 17.31
C GLU A 12 -10.32 5.25 16.59
N GLY A 13 -9.77 4.02 16.56
CA GLY A 13 -8.52 3.72 15.86
C GLY A 13 -8.60 4.03 14.37
N LYS A 14 -9.64 3.55 13.68
CA LYS A 14 -9.87 3.82 12.25
C LYS A 14 -10.00 5.32 11.97
N ARG A 15 -10.81 6.02 12.77
CA ARG A 15 -11.02 7.48 12.62
C ARG A 15 -9.72 8.25 12.79
N LEU A 16 -8.94 7.96 13.83
CA LEU A 16 -7.69 8.66 14.11
C LEU A 16 -6.60 8.35 13.08
N VAL A 17 -6.47 7.10 12.64
CA VAL A 17 -5.53 6.74 11.56
C VAL A 17 -5.86 7.51 10.27
N SER A 18 -7.14 7.56 9.90
CA SER A 18 -7.59 8.31 8.72
C SER A 18 -7.30 9.80 8.86
N LEU A 19 -7.64 10.39 10.02
CA LEU A 19 -7.40 11.81 10.31
C LEU A 19 -5.91 12.17 10.18
N PHE A 20 -5.03 11.48 10.91
CA PHE A 20 -3.60 11.81 10.90
C PHE A 20 -2.98 11.61 9.53
N ARG A 21 -3.39 10.56 8.80
CA ARG A 21 -2.89 10.32 7.46
C ARG A 21 -3.28 11.45 6.51
N ARG A 22 -4.52 11.92 6.56
CA ARG A 22 -5.00 13.04 5.76
C ARG A 22 -4.22 14.32 6.06
N GLU A 23 -4.03 14.65 7.34
CA GLU A 23 -3.25 15.84 7.74
C GLU A 23 -1.78 15.75 7.26
N ILE A 24 -1.17 14.57 7.32
CA ILE A 24 0.19 14.37 6.79
C ILE A 24 0.21 14.62 5.27
N PHE A 25 -0.73 14.07 4.51
CA PHE A 25 -0.79 14.27 3.06
C PHE A 25 -1.04 15.74 2.70
N GLU A 26 -1.89 16.41 3.46
CA GLU A 26 -2.19 17.82 3.30
C GLU A 26 -0.93 18.68 3.49
N GLU A 27 -0.16 18.45 4.55
CA GLU A 27 1.07 19.21 4.81
C GLU A 27 2.18 18.86 3.82
N VAL A 28 2.38 17.58 3.51
CA VAL A 28 3.41 17.16 2.55
C VAL A 28 3.14 17.74 1.16
N SER A 29 1.88 17.73 0.71
CA SER A 29 1.53 18.26 -0.63
C SER A 29 1.68 19.78 -0.77
N LYS A 30 1.84 20.54 0.33
CA LYS A 30 2.19 21.97 0.31
C LYS A 30 3.68 22.24 0.54
N SER A 31 4.43 21.22 0.92
CA SER A 31 5.82 21.37 1.35
C SER A 31 6.79 21.39 0.17
N ASN A 32 8.04 21.78 0.43
CA ASN A 32 9.14 21.65 -0.52
C ASN A 32 9.88 20.29 -0.41
N LEU A 33 9.24 19.26 0.16
CA LEU A 33 9.81 17.92 0.20
C LEU A 33 9.96 17.38 -1.23
N TYR A 34 11.03 16.60 -1.46
CA TYR A 34 11.26 15.99 -2.77
C TYR A 34 10.10 15.09 -3.22
N GLY A 35 9.47 14.39 -2.28
CA GLY A 35 8.34 13.52 -2.53
C GLY A 35 8.03 12.64 -1.33
N MET A 36 7.03 11.78 -1.49
CA MET A 36 6.59 10.84 -0.45
C MET A 36 6.20 9.52 -1.10
N ILE A 37 6.56 8.41 -0.45
CA ILE A 37 6.07 7.08 -0.80
C ILE A 37 5.02 6.68 0.23
N PHE A 38 3.85 6.27 -0.25
CA PHE A 38 2.78 5.75 0.59
C PHE A 38 2.38 4.36 0.09
N THR A 39 2.21 3.41 1.02
CA THR A 39 1.77 2.06 0.70
C THR A 39 0.33 1.85 1.17
N TYR A 40 -0.48 1.27 0.30
CA TYR A 40 -1.89 1.01 0.52
C TYR A 40 -2.26 -0.37 -0.04
N VAL A 41 -3.09 -1.11 0.67
CA VAL A 41 -3.72 -2.31 0.11
C VAL A 41 -4.98 -1.83 -0.58
N TRP A 42 -5.02 -1.96 -1.91
CA TRP A 42 -6.13 -1.53 -2.75
C TRP A 42 -6.97 -2.75 -3.14
N ALA A 43 -8.18 -2.84 -2.61
CA ALA A 43 -9.20 -3.77 -3.07
C ALA A 43 -9.89 -3.20 -4.32
N PHE A 44 -9.53 -3.73 -5.48
CA PHE A 44 -10.00 -3.22 -6.78
C PHE A 44 -11.49 -3.49 -7.04
N ASP A 45 -12.10 -4.40 -6.28
CA ASP A 45 -13.54 -4.66 -6.25
C ASP A 45 -14.32 -3.77 -5.26
N MET A 46 -13.66 -2.87 -4.54
CA MET A 46 -14.30 -1.90 -3.65
C MET A 46 -14.20 -0.47 -4.20
N GLN A 47 -15.34 0.15 -4.48
CA GLN A 47 -15.38 1.52 -5.00
C GLN A 47 -14.78 2.54 -4.01
N GLU A 48 -14.92 2.29 -2.71
CA GLU A 48 -14.39 3.16 -1.66
C GLU A 48 -12.86 3.29 -1.74
N ASP A 49 -12.15 2.24 -2.13
CA ASP A 49 -10.69 2.27 -2.30
C ASP A 49 -10.29 3.07 -3.53
N TRP A 50 -11.03 2.94 -4.63
CA TRP A 50 -10.86 3.78 -5.82
C TRP A 50 -11.05 5.25 -5.48
N ASP A 51 -12.13 5.57 -4.76
CA ASP A 51 -12.47 6.95 -4.38
C ASP A 51 -11.39 7.54 -3.47
N TYR A 52 -10.91 6.77 -2.49
CA TYR A 52 -9.83 7.19 -1.60
C TYR A 52 -8.52 7.45 -2.35
N VAL A 53 -8.09 6.53 -3.21
CA VAL A 53 -6.87 6.72 -4.03
C VAL A 53 -7.02 7.95 -4.92
N ASN A 54 -8.18 8.14 -5.55
CA ASN A 54 -8.46 9.30 -6.39
C ASN A 54 -8.52 10.62 -5.59
N GLU A 55 -8.98 10.62 -4.34
CA GLU A 55 -8.95 11.80 -3.45
C GLU A 55 -7.50 12.18 -3.13
N VAL A 56 -6.68 11.20 -2.72
CA VAL A 56 -5.27 11.42 -2.40
C VAL A 56 -4.49 11.89 -3.63
N SER A 57 -4.69 11.29 -4.79
CA SER A 57 -4.02 11.72 -6.02
C SER A 57 -4.36 13.17 -6.37
N ARG A 58 -5.66 13.49 -6.38
CA ARG A 58 -6.14 14.85 -6.69
C ARG A 58 -5.59 15.89 -5.73
N LEU A 59 -5.42 15.55 -4.46
CA LEU A 59 -4.81 16.44 -3.48
C LEU A 59 -3.40 16.87 -3.92
N PHE A 60 -2.54 15.92 -4.29
CA PHE A 60 -1.18 16.22 -4.74
C PHE A 60 -1.16 16.89 -6.12
N GLU A 61 -1.93 16.39 -7.08
CA GLU A 61 -2.00 16.93 -8.44
C GLU A 61 -2.51 18.38 -8.48
N SER A 62 -3.50 18.71 -7.65
CA SER A 62 -4.02 20.08 -7.53
C SER A 62 -2.97 21.10 -7.05
N ARG A 63 -1.86 20.61 -6.48
CA ARG A 63 -0.72 21.41 -5.98
C ARG A 63 0.51 21.28 -6.88
N GLY A 64 0.34 20.73 -8.08
CA GLY A 64 1.42 20.54 -9.06
C GLY A 64 2.29 19.30 -8.79
N GLY A 65 1.93 18.46 -7.84
CA GLY A 65 2.59 17.18 -7.61
C GLY A 65 2.32 16.18 -8.73
N MET A 66 3.27 15.29 -8.98
CA MET A 66 3.09 14.15 -9.89
C MET A 66 2.84 12.87 -9.09
N VAL A 67 1.81 12.12 -9.45
CA VAL A 67 1.48 10.85 -8.82
C VAL A 67 1.93 9.69 -9.71
N TYR A 68 2.50 8.67 -9.05
CA TYR A 68 2.96 7.44 -9.68
C TYR A 68 2.35 6.25 -8.94
N PHE A 69 1.84 5.29 -9.71
CA PHE A 69 1.26 4.06 -9.19
C PHE A 69 2.19 2.89 -9.46
N VAL A 70 2.53 2.15 -8.40
CA VAL A 70 3.28 0.90 -8.47
C VAL A 70 2.43 -0.18 -7.83
N GLU A 71 1.88 -1.07 -8.64
CA GLU A 71 1.23 -2.28 -8.15
C GLU A 71 2.26 -3.41 -8.03
N LEU A 72 2.33 -4.02 -6.85
CA LEU A 72 3.21 -5.16 -6.59
C LEU A 72 2.35 -6.39 -6.31
N GLU A 73 2.47 -7.40 -7.16
CA GLU A 73 1.83 -8.70 -6.95
C GLU A 73 2.88 -9.78 -6.68
N ALA A 74 2.47 -10.81 -5.94
CA ALA A 74 3.26 -12.01 -5.71
C ALA A 74 2.35 -13.22 -5.46
N GLU A 75 2.85 -14.40 -5.79
CA GLU A 75 2.20 -15.67 -5.47
C GLU A 75 1.94 -15.80 -3.97
N VAL A 76 0.88 -16.52 -3.62
CA VAL A 76 0.41 -16.64 -2.24
C VAL A 76 1.45 -17.32 -1.36
N GLU A 77 2.06 -18.38 -1.87
CA GLU A 77 3.07 -19.18 -1.20
C GLU A 77 4.27 -18.29 -0.80
N GLU A 78 4.73 -17.47 -1.74
CA GLU A 78 5.83 -16.54 -1.51
C GLU A 78 5.46 -15.46 -0.48
N ARG A 79 4.21 -14.97 -0.51
CA ARG A 79 3.72 -14.01 0.50
C ARG A 79 3.63 -14.62 1.90
N LEU A 80 3.28 -15.90 2.01
CA LEU A 80 3.24 -16.63 3.28
C LEU A 80 4.64 -16.80 3.84
N GLU A 81 5.60 -17.23 3.02
CA GLU A 81 7.00 -17.39 3.45
C GLU A 81 7.64 -16.07 3.88
N ARG A 82 7.41 -14.98 3.14
CA ARG A 82 7.89 -13.64 3.52
C ARG A 82 7.29 -13.14 4.83
N ASN A 83 6.04 -13.51 5.15
CA ASN A 83 5.42 -13.10 6.41
C ASN A 83 6.07 -13.74 7.64
N LYS A 84 6.77 -14.88 7.49
CA LYS A 84 7.52 -15.56 8.55
C LYS A 84 8.95 -15.05 8.72
N SER A 85 9.44 -14.18 7.82
CA SER A 85 10.82 -13.69 7.88
C SER A 85 11.11 -12.91 9.17
N SER A 86 12.34 -13.02 9.67
CA SER A 86 12.80 -12.36 10.91
C SER A 86 12.56 -10.85 10.88
N ASN A 87 12.89 -10.20 9.77
CA ASN A 87 12.65 -8.77 9.53
C ASN A 87 11.16 -8.39 9.72
N ARG A 88 10.24 -9.26 9.27
CA ARG A 88 8.80 -9.01 9.38
C ARG A 88 8.28 -9.18 10.80
N LEU A 89 8.76 -10.17 11.54
CA LEU A 89 8.38 -10.45 12.92
C LEU A 89 8.89 -9.38 13.91
N GLU A 90 10.03 -8.78 13.58
CA GLU A 90 10.62 -7.69 14.36
C GLU A 90 9.79 -6.40 14.25
N HIS A 91 9.50 -5.97 13.02
CA HIS A 91 8.90 -4.66 12.76
C HIS A 91 7.37 -4.63 12.71
N LYS A 92 6.69 -5.78 12.73
CA LYS A 92 5.22 -5.84 12.75
C LYS A 92 4.72 -6.76 13.86
N PRO A 93 4.46 -6.23 15.09
CA PRO A 93 4.07 -7.03 16.25
C PRO A 93 2.87 -7.95 16.01
N SER A 94 1.90 -7.52 15.21
CA SER A 94 0.71 -8.30 14.87
C SER A 94 1.00 -9.52 13.96
N LYS A 95 2.22 -9.67 13.44
CA LYS A 95 2.64 -10.82 12.62
C LYS A 95 3.38 -11.90 13.43
N ARG A 96 3.57 -11.68 14.74
CA ARG A 96 4.14 -12.69 15.64
C ARG A 96 3.18 -13.84 15.95
N ASP A 97 1.89 -13.63 15.73
CA ASP A 97 0.89 -14.69 15.65
C ASP A 97 0.82 -15.19 14.20
N ILE A 98 1.58 -16.25 13.91
CA ILE A 98 1.72 -16.78 12.56
C ILE A 98 0.37 -17.31 12.07
N GLU A 99 -0.35 -18.10 12.89
CA GLU A 99 -1.64 -18.70 12.52
C GLU A 99 -2.69 -17.62 12.19
N TRP A 100 -2.83 -16.61 13.04
CA TRP A 100 -3.73 -15.49 12.76
C TRP A 100 -3.31 -14.73 11.50
N SER A 101 -2.00 -14.51 11.31
CA SER A 101 -1.48 -13.74 10.18
C SER A 101 -1.65 -14.41 8.81
N GLU A 102 -1.54 -15.73 8.77
CA GLU A 102 -1.77 -16.55 7.58
C GLU A 102 -3.26 -16.66 7.27
N GLY A 103 -4.09 -16.86 8.31
CA GLY A 103 -5.54 -16.89 8.19
C GLY A 103 -6.10 -15.56 7.66
N ASP A 104 -5.64 -14.44 8.19
CA ASP A 104 -6.01 -13.09 7.74
C ASP A 104 -5.61 -12.85 6.27
N LEU A 105 -4.39 -13.29 5.88
CA LEU A 105 -3.94 -13.18 4.49
C LEU A 105 -4.84 -13.95 3.53
N LYS A 106 -5.08 -15.25 3.80
CA LYS A 106 -5.93 -16.10 2.96
C LYS A 106 -7.35 -15.56 2.87
N LYS A 107 -7.94 -15.21 4.01
CA LYS A 107 -9.29 -14.64 4.08
C LYS A 107 -9.41 -13.34 3.29
N SER A 108 -8.42 -12.45 3.37
CA SER A 108 -8.42 -11.19 2.62
C SER A 108 -8.41 -11.43 1.10
N MET A 109 -7.69 -12.46 0.64
CA MET A 109 -7.61 -12.82 -0.78
C MET A 109 -8.86 -13.53 -1.30
N GLU A 110 -9.58 -14.26 -0.43
CA GLU A 110 -10.89 -14.83 -0.76
C GLU A 110 -12.00 -13.77 -0.79
N THR A 111 -11.87 -12.72 0.03
CA THR A 111 -12.91 -11.70 0.19
C THR A 111 -12.78 -10.57 -0.83
N TYR A 112 -11.55 -10.19 -1.21
CA TYR A 112 -11.27 -9.02 -2.02
C TYR A 112 -10.40 -9.33 -3.22
N ARG A 113 -10.61 -8.59 -4.31
CA ARG A 113 -9.73 -8.60 -5.48
C ARG A 113 -8.58 -7.60 -5.29
N LEU A 114 -7.44 -8.12 -4.85
CA LEU A 114 -6.27 -7.32 -4.48
C LEU A 114 -5.26 -7.08 -5.62
N ASN A 115 -5.57 -7.51 -6.84
CA ASN A 115 -4.76 -7.24 -8.03
C ASN A 115 -5.66 -6.68 -9.14
N SER A 116 -5.13 -5.72 -9.91
CA SER A 116 -5.86 -5.15 -11.04
C SER A 116 -5.95 -6.14 -12.20
N LEU A 117 -7.01 -6.00 -13.00
CA LEU A 117 -7.15 -6.67 -14.29
C LEU A 117 -6.32 -5.94 -15.36
N GLU A 118 -6.00 -6.66 -16.44
CA GLU A 118 -5.23 -6.10 -17.56
C GLU A 118 -5.93 -4.84 -18.11
N GLY A 119 -5.19 -3.73 -18.14
CA GLY A 119 -5.69 -2.45 -18.61
C GLY A 119 -6.75 -1.79 -17.73
N GLU A 120 -7.04 -2.26 -16.53
CA GLU A 120 -8.00 -1.63 -15.62
C GLU A 120 -7.51 -0.26 -15.14
N ILE A 121 -6.22 -0.15 -14.80
CA ILE A 121 -5.59 1.10 -14.41
C ILE A 121 -5.22 1.90 -15.67
N LYS A 122 -5.85 3.08 -15.82
CA LYS A 122 -5.68 3.96 -16.99
C LYS A 122 -4.67 5.10 -16.80
N TYR A 123 -4.04 5.19 -15.63
CA TYR A 123 -3.05 6.23 -15.34
C TYR A 123 -1.77 6.03 -16.17
N SER A 124 -1.22 7.10 -16.74
CA SER A 124 0.01 7.03 -17.54
C SER A 124 1.23 6.65 -16.71
N ASN A 125 1.28 7.14 -15.47
CA ASN A 125 2.38 6.90 -14.52
C ASN A 125 2.15 5.63 -13.71
N TYR A 126 1.82 4.52 -14.39
CA TYR A 126 1.52 3.24 -13.77
C TYR A 126 2.49 2.15 -14.20
N ILE A 127 2.84 1.27 -13.25
CA ILE A 127 3.49 -0.01 -13.52
C ILE A 127 2.95 -1.09 -12.58
N LYS A 128 2.71 -2.27 -13.14
CA LYS A 128 2.46 -3.50 -12.40
C LYS A 128 3.70 -4.38 -12.44
N ILE A 129 4.12 -4.90 -11.30
CA ILE A 129 5.32 -5.75 -11.18
C ILE A 129 4.95 -7.00 -10.38
N ASN A 130 5.08 -8.17 -11.02
CA ASN A 130 5.13 -9.43 -10.29
C ASN A 130 6.52 -9.59 -9.66
N ASN A 131 6.58 -9.51 -8.33
CA ASN A 131 7.83 -9.59 -7.57
C ASN A 131 8.02 -10.91 -6.83
N THR A 132 7.34 -11.97 -7.26
CA THR A 132 7.46 -13.32 -6.66
C THR A 132 8.92 -13.76 -6.56
N ASN A 133 9.68 -13.60 -7.66
CA ASN A 133 11.08 -14.04 -7.75
C ASN A 133 12.07 -12.87 -7.82
N LEU A 134 11.67 -11.67 -7.39
CA LEU A 134 12.51 -10.48 -7.44
C LEU A 134 12.83 -9.97 -6.04
N SER A 135 14.07 -9.59 -5.82
CA SER A 135 14.50 -8.89 -4.62
C SER A 135 13.95 -7.45 -4.59
N ALA A 136 13.90 -6.87 -3.39
CA ALA A 136 13.52 -5.46 -3.22
C ALA A 136 14.41 -4.51 -4.05
N GLN A 137 15.71 -4.84 -4.21
CA GLN A 137 16.64 -4.01 -4.98
C GLN A 137 16.36 -4.08 -6.49
N GLU A 138 16.01 -5.25 -7.01
CA GLU A 138 15.64 -5.41 -8.42
C GLU A 138 14.35 -4.66 -8.74
N VAL A 139 13.33 -4.80 -7.89
CA VAL A 139 12.06 -4.07 -8.03
C VAL A 139 12.31 -2.55 -8.00
N ALA A 140 13.14 -2.06 -7.07
CA ALA A 140 13.48 -0.64 -7.01
C ALA A 140 14.15 -0.14 -8.31
N LYS A 141 15.07 -0.92 -8.90
CA LYS A 141 15.70 -0.59 -10.18
C LYS A 141 14.69 -0.52 -11.33
N ILE A 142 13.73 -1.44 -11.38
CA ILE A 142 12.65 -1.45 -12.39
C ILE A 142 11.81 -0.18 -12.27
N ILE A 143 11.39 0.18 -11.06
CA ILE A 143 10.58 1.39 -10.82
C ILE A 143 11.35 2.65 -11.24
N LYS A 144 12.62 2.77 -10.83
CA LYS A 144 13.49 3.89 -11.23
C LYS A 144 13.65 3.98 -12.75
N GLY A 145 13.90 2.86 -13.42
CA GLY A 145 14.05 2.82 -14.87
C GLY A 145 12.76 3.19 -15.62
N LYS A 146 11.60 2.72 -15.14
CA LYS A 146 10.30 3.03 -15.74
C LYS A 146 9.93 4.51 -15.65
N PHE A 147 10.18 5.13 -14.51
CA PHE A 147 9.76 6.51 -14.23
C PHE A 147 10.88 7.54 -14.38
N LEU A 148 12.09 7.11 -14.77
CA LEU A 148 13.28 7.97 -14.92
C LEU A 148 13.63 8.73 -13.63
N LEU A 149 13.50 8.05 -12.48
CA LEU A 149 13.84 8.55 -11.14
C LEU A 149 15.27 8.21 -10.72
#